data_AF-A0A2H6F9C4-F1
#
_entry.id   AF-A0A2H6F9C4-F1
#
_cell.length_a   1.000
_cell.length_b   1.000
_cell.length_c   1.000
_cell.angle_alpha   90.00
_cell.angle_beta   90.00
_cell.angle_gamma   90.00
#
_symmetry.space_group_name_H-M   'P 1'
#
loop_
_entity.id
_entity.type
_entity.pdbx_description
1 polymer ?
#
loop_
_entity_poly.entity_id
_entity_poly.type
_entity_poly.pdbx_seq_one_letter_code
_entity_poly.pdbx_strand_id
1 'polypeptide(L)' 'MKILYILRNDIDTSGGEFLEEHKKNHEVTIIDIRENKNYEQIVDLIASSDKVISW' A
#
# COMPACT_ATOMS: atom_id res chain seq x y z
N MET A 1 9.35 -6.37 -7.31
CA MET A 1 8.99 -4.95 -7.20
C MET A 1 8.39 -4.73 -5.81
N LYS A 2 8.75 -3.65 -5.13
CA LYS A 2 8.18 -3.23 -3.86
C LYS A 2 6.97 -2.34 -4.12
N ILE A 3 5.80 -2.77 -3.66
CA ILE A 3 4.54 -2.07 -3.88
C ILE A 3 4.01 -1.59 -2.53
N LEU A 4 3.83 -0.28 -2.38
CA LEU A 4 3.19 0.32 -1.21
C LEU A 4 1.73 0.61 -1.52
N TYR A 5 0.83 0.05 -0.71
CA TYR A 5 -0.58 0.39 -0.67
C TYR A 5 -0.84 1.38 0.47
N ILE A 6 -1.41 2.53 0.12
CA ILE A 6 -1.83 3.57 1.05
C ILE A 6 -3.36 3.56 1.09
N LEU A 7 -3.92 3.01 2.16
CA LEU A 7 -5.36 2.92 2.39
C LEU A 7 -5.85 4.22 3.03
N ARG A 8 -6.70 4.93 2.30
CA ARG A 8 -7.46 6.10 2.75
C ARG A 8 -8.91 5.73 3.05
N ASN A 9 -9.39 4.65 2.43
CA ASN A 9 -10.70 4.05 2.62
C ASN A 9 -10.54 2.54 2.77
N ASP A 10 -11.63 1.86 3.12
CA ASP A 10 -11.65 0.40 3.12
C ASP A 10 -11.45 -0.13 1.69
N ILE A 11 -10.69 -1.21 1.57
CA ILE A 11 -10.56 -1.93 0.31
C ILE A 11 -11.90 -2.61 0.00
N ASP A 12 -12.44 -2.31 -1.17
CA ASP A 12 -13.58 -2.99 -1.75
C ASP A 12 -13.16 -4.36 -2.34
N THR A 13 -14.14 -5.18 -2.71
CA THR A 13 -13.90 -6.55 -3.20
C THR A 13 -12.89 -6.59 -4.35
N SER A 14 -13.02 -5.68 -5.31
CA SER A 14 -12.10 -5.61 -6.45
C SER A 14 -10.70 -5.16 -6.02
N GLY A 15 -10.59 -4.16 -5.14
CA GLY A 15 -9.31 -3.75 -4.55
C GLY A 15 -8.59 -4.91 -3.85
N GLY A 16 -9.35 -5.79 -3.18
CA GLY A 16 -8.84 -6.97 -2.51
C GLY A 16 -8.26 -7.99 -3.50
N GLU A 17 -8.95 -8.25 -4.62
CA GLU A 17 -8.45 -9.15 -5.67
C GLU A 17 -7.14 -8.64 -6.29
N PHE A 18 -7.04 -7.33 -6.54
CA PHE A 18 -5.79 -6.72 -7.04
C PHE A 18 -4.65 -6.84 -6.03
N LEU A 19 -4.94 -6.62 -4.75
CA LEU A 19 -3.96 -6.74 -3.68
C LEU A 19 -3.42 -8.18 -3.60
N GLU A 20 -4.31 -9.18 -3.63
CA GLU A 20 -3.94 -10.59 -3.59
C GLU A 20 -3.13 -11.00 -4.82
N GLU A 21 -3.49 -10.52 -6.02
CA GLU A 21 -2.71 -10.79 -7.23
C GLU A 21 -1.31 -10.16 -7.15
N HIS A 22 -1.19 -8.94 -6.64
CA HIS A 22 0.11 -8.31 -6.47
C HIS A 22 1.00 -9.05 -5.46
N LYS A 23 0.44 -9.54 -4.34
CA LYS A 23 1.17 -10.31 -3.32
C LYS A 23 1.79 -11.60 -3.86
N LYS A 24 1.25 -12.20 -4.93
CA LYS A 24 1.80 -13.44 -5.52
C LYS A 24 3.19 -13.25 -6.11
N ASN A 25 3.46 -12.07 -6.67
CA ASN A 25 4.64 -11.82 -7.50
C ASN A 25 5.52 -10.66 -6.98
N HIS A 26 5.04 -9.94 -5.96
CA HIS A 26 5.66 -8.70 -5.50
C HIS A 26 5.66 -8.62 -3.97
N GLU A 27 6.62 -7.85 -3.45
CA GLU A 27 6.67 -7.50 -2.04
C GLU A 27 5.67 -6.35 -1.81
N VAL A 28 4.62 -6.60 -1.03
CA VAL A 28 3.53 -5.65 -0.81
C VAL A 28 3.55 -5.16 0.64
N THR A 29 3.65 -3.85 0.82
CA THR A 29 3.49 -3.17 2.11
C THR A 29 2.16 -2.43 2.11
N ILE A 30 1.41 -2.52 3.20
CA ILE A 30 0.10 -1.86 3.34
C ILE A 30 0.17 -0.92 4.54
N ILE A 31 -0.24 0.33 4.33
CA ILE A 31 -0.41 1.33 5.39
C ILE A 31 -1.82 1.86 5.32
N ASP A 32 -2.51 1.85 6.45
CA ASP A 32 -3.74 2.61 6.64
C ASP A 32 -3.42 3.97 7.26
N ILE A 33 -3.62 5.05 6.51
CA ILE A 33 -3.32 6.41 6.97
C ILE A 33 -4.43 6.99 7.87
N ARG A 34 -5.57 6.31 7.96
CA ARG A 34 -6.63 6.65 8.92
C ARG A 34 -6.18 6.33 10.34
N GLU A 35 -5.42 5.24 10.50
CA GLU A 35 -4.91 4.77 11.78
C GLU A 35 -3.46 5.21 12.05
N ASN A 36 -2.58 5.13 11.06
CA ASN A 36 -1.18 5.49 11.20
C ASN A 36 -0.87 6.83 10.52
N LYS A 37 -0.65 7.86 11.33
CA LYS A 37 -0.33 9.23 10.88
C LYS A 37 1.16 9.58 10.98
N ASN A 38 2.04 8.58 11.06
CA ASN A 38 3.48 8.84 11.01
C ASN A 38 3.92 9.16 9.57
N TYR A 39 3.73 10.41 9.18
CA TYR A 39 4.02 10.87 7.81
C TYR A 39 5.50 10.77 7.45
N GLU A 40 6.42 10.88 8.41
CA GLU A 40 7.86 10.72 8.16
C GLU A 40 8.15 9.29 7.67
N GLN A 41 7.65 8.28 8.40
CA GLN A 41 7.77 6.87 8.00
C GLN A 41 7.08 6.59 6.65
N ILE A 42 5.92 7.21 6.40
CA ILE A 42 5.19 7.05 5.13
C ILE A 42 6.01 7.60 3.96
N VAL A 43 6.66 8.75 4.13
CA VAL A 43 7.53 9.34 3.10
C VAL A 43 8.73 8.42 2.80
N ASP A 44 9.35 7.85 3.83
CA ASP A 44 10.46 6.89 3.64
C ASP A 44 10.01 5.62 2.89
N LEU A 45 8.80 5.14 3.18
CA LEU A 45 8.22 3.98 2.49
C LEU A 45 7.87 4.30 1.03
N ILE A 46 7.37 5.51 0.76
CA ILE A 46 7.15 5.98 -0.61
C ILE A 46 8.47 6.02 -1.39
N ALA A 47 9.52 6.58 -0.79
CA ALA A 47 10.83 6.71 -1.43
C ALA A 47 11.53 5.36 -1.68
N SER A 48 11.26 4.35 -0.85
CA SER A 48 11.84 3.01 -0.96
C SER A 48 11.01 2.01 -1.77
N SER A 49 9.83 2.43 -2.26
CA SER A 49 8.94 1.60 -3.06
C SER A 49 9.10 1.88 -4.55
N ASP A 50 9.07 0.82 -5.35
CA ASP A 50 9.09 0.93 -6.81
C ASP A 50 7.73 1.39 -7.37
N LYS A 51 6.64 1.08 -6.65
CA LYS A 51 5.27 1.46 -7.01
C LYS A 51 4.47 1.83 -5.78
N VAL A 52 3.69 2.92 -5.88
CA VAL A 52 2.77 3.36 -4.84
C VAL A 52 1.35 3.37 -5.39
N ILE A 53 0.42 2.75 -4.67
CA ILE A 53 -1.00 2.68 -4.99
C ILE A 53 -1.76 3.30 -3.82
N SER A 54 -2.54 4.35 -4.09
CA SER A 54 -3.44 4.93 -3.10
C SER A 54 -4.86 4.46 -3.37
N TRP A 55 -5.46 3.84 -2.36
CA TRP A 55 -6.84 3.33 -2.39
C TRP A 55 -7.70 4.19 -1.45
#